data_AF-E8X3L9-F1
#
_entry.id   AF-E8X3L9-F1
#
_cell.length_a   1.000
_cell.length_b   1.000
_cell.length_c   1.000
_cell.angle_alpha   90.00
_cell.angle_beta   90.00
_cell.angle_gamma   90.00
#
_symmetry.space_group_name_H-M   'P 1'
#
loop_
_entity.id
_entity.type
_entity.pdbx_description
1 polymer ?
#
loop_
_entity_poly.entity_id
_entity_poly.type
_entity_poly.pdbx_seq_one_letter_code
_entity_poly.pdbx_strand_id
1 'polypeptide(L)'
;MSPTATIQQQAERHAAKRHAALLSVVSATLVTLLKLLTGILTGSLGMLSEAAHSGIDLIAAGLTLFSVQVADRPADDDHNYGHGKIESLSSFIETVLMFASAMWIIYEAIHRIFFRSHLSLALNIWPFLVLLVSIAVDYTRSRNLRATAALHNSEALAADAVHFGTDMWSSFAVLLGLIATALGERLHAPKLELADPIAALIVSAIILKVTWTLARTTADNLLDATPAHDGQNAAQTRRKLIQDLAAIDGVLAVNRLRTRRAGSGYFADLTLAMPRNLTFQRSEQITMAATDAIQRVLPDADVVVHSVPTATIAESVHDRIRAVAFRANLSIHDVSVQQYDNALHVDLHLEVDETLPLRAAHDIVTRLESNIRAEIPQIASILTHIESEPATIERPAALERDRHLEQLLRKVSQNFPEILDTHDITITKHHDRTQVSCHCTLPDELPMSRVHEIITAFENAFKLEAPEVTRLFIHPEPATDNKR
;
A
#
# COMPACT_ATOMS: atom_id res chain seq x y z
N MET A 1 4.11 -8.96 11.26
CA MET A 1 3.10 -9.31 12.30
C MET A 1 2.54 -10.69 11.99
N SER A 2 2.34 -11.55 12.98
CA SER A 2 1.77 -12.89 12.75
C SER A 2 0.28 -12.78 12.34
N PRO A 3 -0.22 -13.59 11.40
CA PRO A 3 -1.60 -13.52 10.89
C PRO A 3 -2.67 -13.56 11.99
N THR A 4 -2.39 -14.27 13.09
CA THR A 4 -3.28 -14.43 14.24
C THR A 4 -3.47 -13.14 15.03
N ALA A 5 -2.45 -12.29 15.13
CA ALA A 5 -2.53 -11.02 15.83
C ALA A 5 -3.42 -10.02 15.07
N THR A 6 -3.37 -10.06 13.73
CA THR A 6 -4.18 -9.21 12.85
C THR A 6 -5.67 -9.54 12.94
N ILE A 7 -6.02 -10.84 12.99
CA ILE A 7 -7.43 -11.29 13.11
C ILE A 7 -8.04 -10.87 14.45
N GLN A 8 -7.30 -11.01 15.55
CA GLN A 8 -7.79 -10.64 16.88
C GLN A 8 -7.99 -9.12 17.00
N GLN A 9 -7.05 -8.33 16.46
CA GLN A 9 -7.17 -6.88 16.44
C GLN A 9 -8.34 -6.40 15.56
N GLN A 10 -8.61 -7.07 14.43
CA GLN A 10 -9.77 -6.78 13.59
C GLN A 10 -11.09 -7.08 14.31
N ALA A 11 -11.17 -8.21 15.02
CA ALA A 11 -12.35 -8.58 15.80
C ALA A 11 -12.65 -7.57 16.93
N GLU A 12 -11.61 -7.10 17.63
CA GLU A 12 -11.74 -6.07 18.66
C GLU A 12 -12.24 -4.73 18.08
N ARG A 13 -11.69 -4.30 16.93
CA ARG A 13 -12.15 -3.10 16.20
C ARG A 13 -13.63 -3.20 15.84
N HIS A 14 -14.07 -4.33 15.26
CA HIS A 14 -15.46 -4.55 14.88
C HIS A 14 -16.41 -4.55 16.09
N ALA A 15 -16.01 -5.22 17.19
CA ALA A 15 -16.80 -5.23 18.42
C ALA A 15 -17.00 -3.82 18.99
N ALA A 16 -15.94 -3.00 18.99
CA ALA A 16 -16.01 -1.61 19.46
C ALA A 16 -16.92 -0.74 18.59
N LYS A 17 -16.78 -0.79 17.25
CA LYS A 17 -17.66 -0.05 16.32
C LYS A 17 -19.13 -0.44 16.52
N ARG A 18 -19.41 -1.75 16.56
CA ARG A 18 -20.76 -2.28 16.74
C ARG A 18 -21.36 -1.88 18.10
N HIS A 19 -20.55 -1.91 19.17
CA HIS A 19 -21.00 -1.49 20.49
C HIS A 19 -21.39 -0.01 20.52
N ALA A 20 -20.58 0.87 19.93
CA ALA A 20 -20.89 2.29 19.83
C ALA A 20 -22.17 2.55 19.02
N ALA A 21 -22.34 1.88 17.87
CA ALA A 21 -23.55 1.98 17.06
C ALA A 21 -24.80 1.46 17.81
N LEU A 22 -24.69 0.33 18.52
CA LEU A 22 -25.79 -0.21 19.33
C LEU A 22 -26.21 0.75 20.44
N LEU A 23 -25.25 1.34 21.16
CA LEU A 23 -25.52 2.35 22.17
C LEU A 23 -26.20 3.59 21.57
N SER A 24 -25.80 4.00 20.36
CA SER A 24 -26.46 5.09 19.62
C SER A 24 -27.92 4.78 19.32
N VAL A 25 -28.22 3.60 18.78
CA VAL A 25 -29.59 3.15 18.49
C VAL A 25 -30.46 3.04 19.74
N VAL A 26 -29.93 2.47 20.83
CA VAL A 26 -30.68 2.36 22.10
C VAL A 26 -30.98 3.75 22.66
N SER A 27 -30.01 4.67 22.61
CA SER A 27 -30.20 6.05 23.06
C SER A 27 -31.22 6.79 22.20
N ALA A 28 -31.14 6.66 20.87
CA ALA A 28 -32.12 7.22 19.94
C ALA A 28 -33.53 6.72 20.24
N THR A 29 -33.68 5.40 20.41
CA THR A 29 -34.96 4.76 20.73
C THR A 29 -35.57 5.33 22.02
N LEU A 30 -34.76 5.45 23.06
CA LEU A 30 -35.21 5.95 24.37
C LEU A 30 -35.64 7.42 24.29
N VAL A 31 -34.87 8.27 23.61
CA VAL A 31 -35.18 9.70 23.44
C VAL A 31 -36.43 9.90 22.60
N THR A 32 -36.56 9.17 21.48
CA THR A 32 -37.75 9.24 20.61
C THR A 32 -39.00 8.82 21.36
N LEU A 33 -38.94 7.74 22.13
CA LEU A 33 -40.07 7.28 22.95
C LEU A 33 -40.43 8.31 24.03
N LEU A 34 -39.43 8.88 24.71
CA LEU A 34 -39.64 9.91 25.73
C LEU A 34 -40.32 11.17 25.15
N LYS A 35 -39.85 11.66 23.99
CA LYS A 35 -40.45 12.79 23.28
C LYS A 35 -41.87 12.49 22.84
N LEU A 36 -42.11 11.31 22.25
CA LEU A 36 -43.44 10.88 21.79
C LEU A 36 -44.45 10.80 22.94
N LEU A 37 -44.09 10.11 24.03
CA LEU A 37 -44.95 9.99 25.21
C LEU A 37 -45.27 11.37 25.80
N THR A 38 -44.27 12.24 25.90
CA THR A 38 -44.46 13.62 26.39
C THR A 38 -45.39 14.40 25.48
N GLY A 39 -45.25 14.27 24.15
CA GLY A 39 -46.12 14.93 23.18
C GLY A 39 -47.58 14.49 23.29
N ILE A 40 -47.83 13.19 23.44
CA ILE A 40 -49.18 12.63 23.61
C ILE A 40 -49.79 13.07 24.95
N LEU A 41 -49.04 12.93 26.05
CA LEU A 41 -49.55 13.25 27.40
C LEU A 41 -49.79 14.74 27.62
N THR A 42 -48.97 15.60 27.00
CA THR A 42 -49.11 17.07 27.12
C THR A 42 -50.05 17.66 26.06
N GLY A 43 -50.44 16.87 25.04
CA GLY A 43 -51.17 17.37 23.87
C GLY A 43 -50.36 18.39 23.05
N SER A 44 -49.04 18.44 23.22
CA SER A 44 -48.18 19.43 22.58
C SER A 44 -47.84 19.02 21.15
N LEU A 45 -48.41 19.74 20.18
CA LEU A 45 -48.09 19.57 18.76
C LEU A 45 -46.60 19.80 18.48
N GLY A 46 -45.96 20.75 19.18
CA GLY A 46 -44.52 21.01 19.05
C GLY A 46 -43.66 19.83 19.51
N MET A 47 -44.02 19.20 20.63
CA MET A 47 -43.31 18.00 21.11
C MET A 47 -43.56 16.78 20.21
N LEU A 48 -44.74 16.65 19.60
CA LEU A 48 -45.02 15.61 18.61
C LEU A 48 -44.18 15.80 17.33
N SER A 49 -43.99 17.04 16.88
CA SER A 49 -43.09 17.36 15.76
C SER A 49 -41.63 17.02 16.08
N GLU A 50 -41.17 17.33 17.30
CA GLU A 50 -39.83 16.99 17.78
C GLU A 50 -39.62 15.47 17.92
N ALA A 51 -40.66 14.74 18.32
CA ALA A 51 -40.65 13.28 18.34
C ALA A 51 -40.57 12.67 16.94
N ALA A 52 -41.25 13.25 15.95
CA ALA A 52 -41.17 12.81 14.56
C ALA A 52 -39.76 13.02 13.98
N HIS A 53 -39.12 14.15 14.31
CA HIS A 53 -37.72 14.42 13.94
C HIS A 53 -36.79 13.36 14.54
N SER A 54 -36.89 13.07 15.85
CA SER A 54 -36.13 11.98 16.48
C SER A 54 -36.48 10.58 15.96
N GLY A 55 -37.62 10.40 15.30
CA GLY A 55 -37.92 9.19 14.53
C GLY A 55 -37.02 9.04 13.31
N ILE A 56 -36.73 10.12 12.59
CA ILE A 56 -35.78 10.13 11.46
C ILE A 56 -34.37 9.84 11.99
N ASP A 57 -33.99 10.41 13.13
CA ASP A 57 -32.69 10.16 13.76
C ASP A 57 -32.52 8.70 14.18
N LEU A 58 -33.59 8.05 14.65
CA LEU A 58 -33.58 6.62 14.95
C LEU A 58 -33.37 5.77 13.69
N ILE A 59 -33.98 6.17 12.56
CA ILE A 59 -33.75 5.51 11.27
C ILE A 59 -32.28 5.68 10.84
N ALA A 60 -31.71 6.88 10.96
CA ALA A 60 -30.31 7.14 10.66
C ALA A 60 -29.36 6.30 11.52
N ALA A 61 -29.56 6.27 12.85
CA ALA A 61 -28.78 5.43 13.76
C ALA A 61 -28.90 3.94 13.43
N GLY A 62 -30.10 3.48 13.04
CA GLY A 62 -30.34 2.11 12.59
C GLY A 62 -29.58 1.78 11.30
N LEU A 63 -29.54 2.71 10.35
CA LEU A 63 -28.76 2.59 9.12
C LEU A 63 -27.27 2.51 9.42
N THR A 64 -26.76 3.33 10.34
CA THR A 64 -25.36 3.29 10.80
C THR A 64 -25.02 1.94 11.44
N LEU A 65 -25.88 1.40 12.30
CA LEU A 65 -25.70 0.08 12.89
C LEU A 65 -25.69 -1.04 11.82
N PHE A 66 -26.62 -1.00 10.87
CA PHE A 66 -26.64 -1.93 9.76
C PHE A 66 -25.36 -1.83 8.92
N SER A 67 -24.95 -0.61 8.58
CA SER A 67 -23.77 -0.34 7.77
C SER A 67 -22.50 -0.88 8.41
N VAL A 68 -22.26 -0.62 9.70
CA VAL A 68 -21.12 -1.16 10.44
C VAL A 68 -21.11 -2.69 10.44
N GLN A 69 -22.27 -3.34 10.62
CA GLN A 69 -22.36 -4.80 10.64
C GLN A 69 -22.10 -5.45 9.28
N VAL A 70 -22.47 -4.78 8.18
CA VAL A 70 -22.27 -5.32 6.84
C VAL A 70 -20.89 -4.95 6.30
N ALA A 71 -20.38 -3.75 6.58
CA ALA A 71 -19.14 -3.25 6.03
C ALA A 71 -17.89 -4.03 6.51
N ASP A 72 -17.92 -4.55 7.74
CA ASP A 72 -16.84 -5.35 8.30
C ASP A 72 -16.91 -6.83 7.82
N ARG A 73 -17.83 -7.20 6.92
CA ARG A 73 -17.84 -8.53 6.29
C ARG A 73 -16.66 -8.67 5.32
N PRO A 74 -15.99 -9.85 5.31
CA PRO A 74 -14.89 -10.12 4.38
C PRO A 74 -15.38 -10.10 2.93
N ALA A 75 -14.44 -10.17 1.99
CA ALA A 75 -14.74 -10.35 0.58
C ALA A 75 -15.50 -11.67 0.34
N ASP A 76 -16.48 -11.61 -0.56
CA ASP A 76 -17.24 -12.75 -1.06
C ASP A 76 -17.25 -12.77 -2.60
N ASP A 77 -17.90 -13.76 -3.19
CA ASP A 77 -17.91 -13.97 -4.65
C ASP A 77 -18.58 -12.82 -5.43
N ASP A 78 -19.50 -12.08 -4.80
CA ASP A 78 -20.17 -10.92 -5.39
C ASP A 78 -19.42 -9.60 -5.09
N HIS A 79 -18.58 -9.57 -4.04
CA HIS A 79 -17.84 -8.41 -3.55
C HIS A 79 -16.38 -8.75 -3.25
N ASN A 80 -15.56 -8.91 -4.30
CA ASN A 80 -14.15 -9.32 -4.21
C ASN A 80 -13.25 -8.36 -3.40
N TYR A 81 -13.66 -7.10 -3.23
CA TYR A 81 -12.95 -6.10 -2.41
C TYR A 81 -13.57 -5.91 -1.02
N GLY A 82 -14.54 -6.74 -0.65
CA GLY A 82 -15.29 -6.65 0.59
C GLY A 82 -16.37 -5.57 0.57
N HIS A 83 -16.96 -5.37 1.75
CA HIS A 83 -18.19 -4.59 1.92
C HIS A 83 -17.94 -3.17 2.46
N GLY A 84 -16.69 -2.75 2.60
CA GLY A 84 -16.32 -1.49 3.26
C GLY A 84 -16.99 -0.24 2.67
N LYS A 85 -17.32 -0.21 1.37
CA LYS A 85 -18.02 0.93 0.74
C LYS A 85 -19.45 1.16 1.27
N ILE A 86 -20.03 0.19 1.99
CA ILE A 86 -21.33 0.36 2.65
C ILE A 86 -21.27 1.41 3.77
N GLU A 87 -20.12 1.60 4.43
CA GLU A 87 -19.95 2.73 5.36
C GLU A 87 -20.08 4.06 4.62
N SER A 88 -19.36 4.25 3.53
CA SER A 88 -19.42 5.48 2.74
C SER A 88 -20.81 5.71 2.14
N LEU A 89 -21.52 4.66 1.72
CA LEU A 89 -22.90 4.76 1.24
C LEU A 89 -23.86 5.19 2.37
N SER A 90 -23.70 4.63 3.56
CA SER A 90 -24.50 5.00 4.74
C SER A 90 -24.28 6.46 5.12
N SER A 91 -23.02 6.91 5.19
CA SER A 91 -22.67 8.32 5.45
C SER A 91 -23.27 9.25 4.40
N PHE A 92 -23.39 8.80 3.14
CA PHE A 92 -23.95 9.61 2.07
C PHE A 92 -25.45 9.78 2.25
N ILE A 93 -26.16 8.69 2.54
CA ILE A 93 -27.60 8.71 2.83
C ILE A 93 -27.87 9.60 4.05
N GLU A 94 -27.07 9.46 5.10
CA GLU A 94 -27.18 10.28 6.30
C GLU A 94 -26.99 11.77 6.02
N THR A 95 -25.97 12.11 5.20
CA THR A 95 -25.74 13.48 4.76
C THR A 95 -26.95 14.05 3.98
N VAL A 96 -27.61 13.23 3.15
CA VAL A 96 -28.83 13.63 2.44
C VAL A 96 -29.98 13.87 3.43
N LEU A 97 -30.14 13.03 4.45
CA LEU A 97 -31.14 13.21 5.50
C LEU A 97 -30.88 14.49 6.32
N MET A 98 -29.62 14.78 6.66
CA MET A 98 -29.21 16.04 7.31
C MET A 98 -29.57 17.25 6.45
N PHE A 99 -29.27 17.20 5.15
CA PHE A 99 -29.58 18.29 4.23
C PHE A 99 -31.09 18.53 4.13
N ALA A 100 -31.87 17.46 3.99
CA ALA A 100 -33.32 17.52 3.94
C ALA A 100 -33.90 18.10 5.24
N SER A 101 -33.38 17.68 6.40
CA SER A 101 -33.78 18.19 7.72
C SER A 101 -33.46 19.68 7.87
N ALA A 102 -32.28 20.13 7.46
CA ALA A 102 -31.91 21.54 7.49
C ALA A 102 -32.80 22.40 6.57
N MET A 103 -33.14 21.90 5.37
CA MET A 103 -34.08 22.57 4.46
C MET A 103 -35.49 22.66 5.08
N TRP A 104 -35.94 21.60 5.74
CA TRP A 104 -37.22 21.59 6.45
C TRP A 104 -37.26 22.62 7.58
N ILE A 105 -36.22 22.71 8.41
CA ILE A 105 -36.13 23.71 9.49
C ILE A 105 -36.15 25.13 8.92
N ILE A 106 -35.44 25.39 7.81
CA ILE A 106 -35.47 26.70 7.14
C ILE A 106 -36.88 27.04 6.65
N TYR A 107 -37.55 26.08 6.02
CA TYR A 107 -38.93 26.26 5.56
C TYR A 107 -39.88 26.60 6.71
N GLU A 108 -39.83 25.83 7.81
CA GLU A 108 -40.62 26.06 9.02
C GLU A 108 -40.32 27.42 9.66
N ALA A 109 -39.05 27.80 9.79
CA ALA A 109 -38.64 29.07 10.37
C ALA A 109 -39.14 30.26 9.53
N ILE A 110 -39.02 30.19 8.20
CA ILE A 110 -39.56 31.21 7.28
C ILE A 110 -41.08 31.28 7.40
N HIS A 111 -41.76 30.13 7.37
CA HIS A 111 -43.21 30.08 7.48
C HIS A 111 -43.71 30.71 8.79
N ARG A 112 -43.03 30.45 9.92
CA ARG A 112 -43.32 31.06 11.23
C ARG A 112 -43.15 32.58 11.24
N ILE A 113 -42.10 33.10 10.58
CA ILE A 113 -41.86 34.55 10.46
C ILE A 113 -43.00 35.24 9.70
N PHE A 114 -43.50 34.63 8.61
CA PHE A 114 -44.51 35.24 7.74
C PHE A 114 -45.96 35.05 8.22
N PHE A 115 -46.31 33.87 8.74
CA PHE A 115 -47.69 33.52 9.08
C PHE A 115 -48.05 33.70 10.56
N ARG A 116 -47.11 34.20 11.40
CA ARG A 116 -47.30 34.48 12.84
C ARG A 116 -48.16 33.44 13.54
N SER A 117 -47.73 32.18 13.49
CA SER A 117 -48.38 31.13 14.27
C SER A 117 -48.14 31.40 15.75
N HIS A 118 -49.15 31.92 16.45
CA HIS A 118 -49.13 32.02 17.90
C HIS A 118 -49.04 30.60 18.47
N LEU A 119 -47.89 30.26 19.06
CA LEU A 119 -47.82 29.12 19.95
C LEU A 119 -48.61 29.49 21.20
N SER A 120 -49.76 28.85 21.40
CA SER A 120 -50.37 28.77 22.72
C SER A 120 -49.48 27.89 23.60
N LEU A 121 -48.40 28.45 24.15
CA LEU A 121 -47.62 27.79 25.18
C LEU A 121 -48.49 27.70 26.44
N ALA A 122 -49.19 26.58 26.61
CA ALA A 122 -49.44 26.11 27.96
C ALA A 122 -48.07 25.85 28.59
N LEU A 123 -47.60 26.76 29.44
CA LEU A 123 -46.31 26.71 30.14
C LEU A 123 -46.23 25.49 31.06
N ASN A 124 -46.04 24.31 30.47
CA ASN A 124 -45.74 23.07 31.15
C ASN A 124 -44.22 22.91 31.16
N ILE A 125 -43.65 22.68 32.35
CA ILE A 125 -42.19 22.52 32.54
C ILE A 125 -41.68 21.21 31.91
N TRP A 126 -42.56 20.22 31.73
CA TRP A 126 -42.24 18.88 31.21
C TRP A 126 -41.53 18.88 29.85
N PRO A 127 -42.02 19.58 28.80
CA PRO A 127 -41.29 19.73 27.54
C PRO A 127 -39.85 20.24 27.64
N PHE A 128 -39.60 21.20 28.52
CA PHE A 128 -38.26 21.77 28.72
C PHE A 128 -37.31 20.77 29.37
N LEU A 129 -37.79 20.01 30.36
CA LEU A 129 -37.00 18.95 31.00
C LEU A 129 -36.63 17.85 30.00
N VAL A 130 -37.59 17.42 29.17
CA VAL A 130 -37.35 16.38 28.15
C VAL A 130 -36.35 16.85 27.10
N LEU A 131 -36.44 18.11 26.66
CA LEU A 131 -35.48 18.69 25.73
C LEU A 131 -34.07 18.75 26.33
N LEU A 132 -33.95 19.14 27.61
CA LEU A 132 -32.67 19.18 28.31
C LEU A 132 -32.04 17.79 28.46
N VAL A 133 -32.85 16.77 28.77
CA VAL A 133 -32.40 15.37 28.79
C VAL A 133 -31.94 14.91 27.41
N SER A 134 -32.67 15.25 26.34
CA SER A 134 -32.27 14.94 24.95
C SER A 134 -30.89 15.51 24.64
N ILE A 135 -30.67 16.80 24.91
CA ILE A 135 -29.39 17.49 24.68
C ILE A 135 -28.24 16.77 25.42
N ALA A 136 -28.45 16.34 26.67
CA ALA A 136 -27.43 15.62 27.44
C ALA A 136 -27.11 14.23 26.85
N VAL A 137 -28.13 13.51 26.36
CA VAL A 137 -27.96 12.23 25.69
C VAL A 137 -27.22 12.41 24.36
N ASP A 138 -27.61 13.39 23.55
CA ASP A 138 -26.99 13.68 22.25
C ASP A 138 -25.52 14.11 22.39
N TYR A 139 -25.21 14.90 23.42
CA TYR A 139 -23.82 15.23 23.77
C TYR A 139 -22.98 13.98 24.05
N THR A 140 -23.49 13.10 24.91
CA THR A 140 -22.79 11.87 25.32
C THR A 140 -22.60 10.93 24.13
N ARG A 141 -23.64 10.80 23.30
CA ARG A 141 -23.63 9.98 22.08
C ARG A 141 -22.64 10.49 21.05
N SER A 142 -22.70 11.78 20.71
CA SER A 142 -21.79 12.43 19.76
C SER A 142 -20.33 12.27 20.20
N ARG A 143 -20.05 12.41 21.50
CA ARG A 143 -18.69 12.22 22.04
C ARG A 143 -18.20 10.77 21.91
N ASN A 144 -19.03 9.79 22.28
CA ASN A 144 -18.67 8.38 22.22
C ASN A 144 -18.48 7.90 20.77
N LEU A 145 -19.38 8.31 19.87
CA LEU A 145 -19.28 8.00 18.44
C LEU A 145 -18.04 8.63 17.82
N ARG A 146 -17.77 9.91 18.11
CA ARG A 146 -16.58 10.61 17.59
C ARG A 146 -15.27 9.97 18.06
N ALA A 147 -15.19 9.57 19.32
CA ALA A 147 -14.03 8.86 19.85
C ALA A 147 -13.81 7.52 19.14
N THR A 148 -14.87 6.74 18.96
CA THR A 148 -14.81 5.42 18.30
C THR A 148 -14.49 5.56 16.81
N ALA A 149 -15.09 6.54 16.14
CA ALA A 149 -14.85 6.84 14.73
C ALA A 149 -13.39 7.23 14.46
N ALA A 150 -12.80 8.05 15.34
CA ALA A 150 -11.39 8.45 15.23
C ALA A 150 -10.43 7.28 15.49
N LEU A 151 -10.76 6.41 16.45
CA LEU A 151 -9.92 5.25 16.79
C LEU A 151 -9.95 4.15 15.72
N HIS A 152 -11.09 3.98 15.04
CA HIS A 152 -11.32 2.86 14.11
C HIS A 152 -11.56 3.28 12.66
N ASN A 153 -11.35 4.57 12.35
CA ASN A 153 -11.52 5.15 11.01
C ASN A 153 -12.86 4.77 10.37
N SER A 154 -13.95 4.85 11.14
CA SER A 154 -15.31 4.54 10.65
C SER A 154 -16.00 5.79 10.15
N GLU A 155 -16.43 5.77 8.90
CA GLU A 155 -17.10 6.90 8.24
C GLU A 155 -18.56 6.99 8.67
N ALA A 156 -19.23 5.84 8.81
CA ALA A 156 -20.61 5.78 9.28
C ALA A 156 -20.74 6.34 10.71
N LEU A 157 -19.85 5.94 11.63
CA LEU A 157 -19.85 6.48 12.99
C LEU A 157 -19.45 7.96 13.04
N ALA A 158 -18.58 8.42 12.14
CA ALA A 158 -18.18 9.83 12.07
C ALA A 158 -19.34 10.72 11.61
N ALA A 159 -20.10 10.29 10.61
CA ALA A 159 -21.30 10.96 10.15
C ALA A 159 -22.34 11.04 11.29
N ASP A 160 -22.66 9.91 11.92
CA ASP A 160 -23.61 9.82 13.05
C ASP A 160 -23.19 10.72 14.22
N ALA A 161 -21.89 10.79 14.52
CA ALA A 161 -21.35 11.70 15.54
C ALA A 161 -21.54 13.18 15.21
N VAL A 162 -21.47 13.54 13.92
CA VAL A 162 -21.66 14.91 13.43
C VAL A 162 -23.15 15.25 13.43
N HIS A 163 -24.01 14.35 12.96
CA HIS A 163 -25.47 14.49 12.96
C HIS A 163 -26.03 14.80 14.37
N PHE A 164 -25.74 13.93 15.34
CA PHE A 164 -26.17 14.17 16.72
C PHE A 164 -25.49 15.39 17.36
N GLY A 165 -24.28 15.72 16.93
CA GLY A 165 -23.61 16.95 17.35
C GLY A 165 -24.36 18.20 16.89
N THR A 166 -24.82 18.22 15.64
CA THR A 166 -25.62 19.31 15.08
C THR A 166 -27.01 19.39 15.70
N ASP A 167 -27.64 18.26 15.96
CA ASP A 167 -28.96 18.21 16.61
C ASP A 167 -28.92 18.72 18.06
N MET A 168 -27.84 18.41 18.79
CA MET A 168 -27.61 18.97 20.14
C MET A 168 -27.55 20.51 20.09
N TRP A 169 -26.80 21.08 19.15
CA TRP A 169 -26.70 22.54 18.98
C TRP A 169 -28.03 23.15 18.52
N SER A 170 -28.77 22.46 17.66
CA SER A 170 -30.09 22.86 17.21
C SER A 170 -31.09 22.91 18.36
N SER A 171 -31.18 21.82 19.14
CA SER A 171 -32.03 21.71 20.32
C SER A 171 -31.68 22.76 21.37
N PHE A 172 -30.39 23.05 21.55
CA PHE A 172 -29.93 24.10 22.48
C PHE A 172 -30.34 25.51 22.01
N ALA A 173 -30.24 25.80 20.72
CA ALA A 173 -30.65 27.08 20.16
C ALA A 173 -32.17 27.28 20.23
N VAL A 174 -32.96 26.23 19.96
CA VAL A 174 -34.43 26.25 20.16
C VAL A 174 -34.76 26.45 21.63
N LEU A 175 -34.06 25.79 22.55
CA LEU A 175 -34.25 25.99 23.98
C LEU A 175 -33.99 27.46 24.38
N LEU A 176 -32.91 28.07 23.90
CA LEU A 176 -32.63 29.49 24.13
C LEU A 176 -33.68 30.41 23.48
N GLY A 177 -34.15 30.08 22.27
CA GLY A 177 -35.22 30.77 21.57
C GLY A 177 -36.53 30.77 22.37
N LEU A 178 -36.93 29.60 22.86
CA LEU A 178 -38.12 29.43 23.70
C LEU A 178 -38.01 30.19 25.03
N ILE A 179 -36.85 30.14 25.70
CA ILE A 179 -36.60 30.91 26.93
C ILE A 179 -36.71 32.42 26.65
N ALA A 180 -36.13 32.90 25.55
CA ALA A 180 -36.20 34.30 25.16
C ALA A 180 -37.64 34.74 24.84
N THR A 181 -38.41 33.91 24.13
CA THR A 181 -39.83 34.16 23.83
C THR A 181 -40.67 34.18 25.11
N ALA A 182 -40.49 33.23 26.02
CA ALA A 182 -41.19 33.19 27.30
C ALA A 182 -40.89 34.42 28.19
N LEU A 183 -39.64 34.90 28.16
CA LEU A 183 -39.25 36.13 28.84
C LEU A 183 -39.85 37.37 28.16
N GLY A 184 -39.96 37.35 26.83
CA GLY A 184 -40.59 38.38 26.00
C GLY A 184 -42.07 38.56 26.27
N GLU A 185 -42.82 37.47 26.44
CA GLU A 185 -44.22 37.50 26.87
C GLU A 185 -44.36 38.11 28.28
N ARG A 186 -43.49 37.71 29.22
CA ARG A 186 -43.50 38.23 30.59
C ARG A 186 -43.16 39.72 30.67
N LEU A 187 -42.32 40.22 29.76
CA LEU A 187 -41.87 41.61 29.68
C LEU A 187 -42.69 42.49 28.71
N HIS A 188 -43.77 41.95 28.10
CA HIS A 188 -44.62 42.65 27.11
C HIS A 188 -43.83 43.24 25.92
N ALA A 189 -42.80 42.53 25.46
CA ALA A 189 -41.92 42.95 24.38
C ALA A 189 -42.14 42.07 23.13
N PRO A 190 -43.07 42.43 22.22
CA PRO A 190 -43.48 41.59 21.08
C PRO A 190 -42.38 41.35 20.04
N LYS A 191 -41.24 42.05 20.14
CA LYS A 191 -40.08 41.81 19.28
C LYS A 191 -39.31 40.53 19.63
N LEU A 192 -39.48 39.99 20.84
CA LEU A 192 -38.78 38.77 21.28
C LEU A 192 -39.41 37.48 20.73
N GLU A 193 -40.65 37.51 20.22
CA GLU A 193 -41.30 36.35 19.59
C GLU A 193 -40.59 35.87 18.33
N LEU A 194 -39.82 36.74 17.66
CA LEU A 194 -39.02 36.41 16.48
C LEU A 194 -37.67 35.76 16.83
N ALA A 195 -37.29 35.68 18.11
CA ALA A 195 -36.00 35.14 18.52
C ALA A 195 -35.85 33.66 18.17
N ASP A 196 -36.91 32.87 18.32
CA ASP A 196 -36.92 31.42 18.03
C ASP A 196 -36.74 31.11 16.52
N PRO A 197 -37.53 31.68 15.59
CA PRO A 197 -37.29 31.48 14.15
C PRO A 197 -35.93 31.99 13.66
N ILE A 198 -35.43 33.11 14.20
CA ILE A 198 -34.10 33.64 13.84
C ILE A 198 -33.00 32.69 14.32
N ALA A 199 -33.09 32.18 15.55
CA ALA A 199 -32.16 31.19 16.07
C ALA A 199 -32.16 29.91 15.21
N ALA A 200 -33.34 29.42 14.83
CA ALA A 200 -33.48 28.27 13.93
C ALA A 200 -32.82 28.49 12.56
N LEU A 201 -32.94 29.69 11.97
CA LEU A 201 -32.25 30.01 10.71
C LEU A 201 -30.72 30.03 10.85
N ILE A 202 -30.20 30.60 11.94
CA ILE A 202 -28.75 30.66 12.21
C ILE A 202 -28.19 29.24 12.35
N VAL A 203 -28.85 28.40 13.13
CA VAL A 203 -28.47 27.00 13.32
C VAL A 203 -28.50 26.25 11.99
N SER A 204 -29.59 26.34 11.24
CA SER A 204 -29.71 25.63 9.96
C SER A 204 -28.62 26.04 8.97
N ALA A 205 -28.17 27.30 8.96
CA ALA A 205 -27.02 27.72 8.16
C ALA A 205 -25.71 27.04 8.60
N ILE A 206 -25.51 26.84 9.92
CA ILE A 206 -24.37 26.08 10.46
C ILE A 206 -24.48 24.62 10.05
N ILE A 207 -25.66 24.00 10.19
CA ILE A 207 -25.91 22.61 9.78
C ILE A 207 -25.57 22.44 8.30
N LEU A 208 -26.10 23.30 7.42
CA LEU A 208 -25.81 23.22 5.98
C LEU A 208 -24.32 23.31 5.65
N LYS A 209 -23.57 24.17 6.36
CA LYS A 209 -22.11 24.26 6.17
C LYS A 209 -21.43 22.94 6.54
N VAL A 210 -21.82 22.34 7.66
CA VAL A 210 -21.28 21.05 8.14
C VAL A 210 -21.67 19.91 7.19
N THR A 211 -22.95 19.82 6.82
CA THR A 211 -23.46 18.85 5.85
C THR A 211 -22.76 18.96 4.51
N TRP A 212 -22.48 20.17 4.03
CA TRP A 212 -21.75 20.38 2.78
C TRP A 212 -20.30 19.87 2.84
N THR A 213 -19.62 20.05 3.97
CA THR A 213 -18.29 19.47 4.19
C THR A 213 -18.36 17.95 4.21
N LEU A 214 -19.31 17.37 4.95
CA LEU A 214 -19.49 15.91 5.03
C LEU A 214 -19.88 15.29 3.67
N ALA A 215 -20.72 15.98 2.90
CA ALA A 215 -21.12 15.59 1.55
C ALA A 215 -19.92 15.48 0.61
N ARG A 216 -19.03 16.47 0.62
CA ARG A 216 -17.80 16.44 -0.19
C ARG A 216 -16.92 15.27 0.19
N THR A 217 -16.64 15.10 1.49
CA THR A 217 -15.79 13.99 1.97
C THR A 217 -16.38 12.63 1.60
N THR A 218 -17.69 12.45 1.77
CA THR A 218 -18.34 11.19 1.46
C THR A 218 -18.39 10.91 -0.04
N ALA A 219 -18.66 11.93 -0.86
CA ALA A 219 -18.60 11.82 -2.31
C ALA A 219 -17.19 11.47 -2.79
N ASP A 220 -16.16 12.10 -2.21
CA ASP A 220 -14.76 11.80 -2.50
C ASP A 220 -14.42 10.33 -2.20
N ASN A 221 -14.90 9.79 -1.08
CA ASN A 221 -14.70 8.38 -0.72
C ASN A 221 -15.41 7.42 -1.70
N LEU A 222 -16.63 7.76 -2.14
CA LEU A 222 -17.36 6.96 -3.12
C LEU A 222 -16.70 6.98 -4.51
N LEU A 223 -16.10 8.12 -4.87
CA LEU A 223 -15.39 8.35 -6.14
C LEU A 223 -13.94 7.86 -6.14
N ASP A 224 -13.51 7.12 -5.12
CA ASP A 224 -12.16 6.57 -4.99
C ASP A 224 -11.07 7.66 -5.00
N ALA A 225 -11.34 8.81 -4.34
CA ALA A 225 -10.37 9.87 -4.16
C ALA A 225 -9.16 9.40 -3.34
N THR A 226 -8.03 10.08 -3.52
CA THR A 226 -6.81 9.80 -2.77
C THR A 226 -7.06 10.05 -1.27
N PRO A 227 -6.80 9.06 -0.40
CA PRO A 227 -7.08 9.20 1.01
C PRO A 227 -6.19 10.27 1.65
N ALA A 228 -6.82 11.15 2.43
CA ALA A 228 -6.14 11.99 3.40
C ALA A 228 -5.87 11.16 4.67
N HIS A 229 -4.65 11.22 5.19
CA HIS A 229 -4.25 10.52 6.42
C HIS A 229 -3.43 11.49 7.30
N ASP A 230 -3.54 11.37 8.62
CA ASP A 230 -2.80 12.17 9.60
C ASP A 230 -2.85 13.70 9.38
N GLY A 231 -4.02 14.22 9.00
CA GLY A 231 -4.21 15.66 8.78
C GLY A 231 -3.51 16.22 7.54
N GLN A 232 -2.96 15.35 6.67
CA GLN A 232 -2.38 15.73 5.40
C GLN A 232 -3.44 15.76 4.30
N ASN A 233 -3.33 16.74 3.41
CA ASN A 233 -4.21 16.81 2.24
C ASN A 233 -3.85 15.71 1.23
N ALA A 234 -4.82 15.24 0.44
CA ALA A 234 -4.65 14.21 -0.58
C ALA A 234 -3.41 14.40 -1.49
N ALA A 235 -3.12 15.64 -1.90
CA ALA A 235 -1.95 15.96 -2.72
C ALA A 235 -0.61 15.72 -1.99
N GLN A 236 -0.55 15.98 -0.68
CA GLN A 236 0.64 15.76 0.14
C GLN A 236 0.88 14.26 0.34
N THR A 237 -0.17 13.50 0.66
CA THR A 237 -0.10 12.04 0.78
C THR A 237 0.43 11.42 -0.51
N ARG A 238 -0.15 11.80 -1.66
CA ARG A 238 0.29 11.31 -2.98
C ARG A 238 1.77 11.65 -3.24
N ARG A 239 2.20 12.87 -2.95
CA ARG A 239 3.58 13.30 -3.18
C ARG A 239 4.55 12.51 -2.30
N LYS A 240 4.22 12.31 -1.03
CA LYS A 240 5.03 11.52 -0.09
C LYS A 240 5.17 10.07 -0.57
N LEU A 241 4.06 9.43 -0.96
CA LEU A 241 4.08 8.06 -1.51
C LEU A 241 4.99 7.95 -2.74
N ILE A 242 4.89 8.90 -3.69
CA ILE A 242 5.75 8.90 -4.89
C ILE A 242 7.23 9.07 -4.51
N GLN A 243 7.52 9.94 -3.55
CA GLN A 243 8.89 10.17 -3.07
C GLN A 243 9.46 8.92 -2.40
N ASP A 244 8.69 8.27 -1.51
CA ASP A 244 9.12 7.07 -0.80
C ASP A 244 9.33 5.89 -1.77
N LEU A 245 8.48 5.74 -2.78
CA LEU A 245 8.63 4.73 -3.83
C LEU A 245 9.84 4.99 -4.73
N ALA A 246 10.07 6.25 -5.11
CA ALA A 246 11.21 6.62 -5.96
C ALA A 246 12.56 6.51 -5.24
N ALA A 247 12.57 6.48 -3.91
CA ALA A 247 13.78 6.29 -3.10
C ALA A 247 14.21 4.83 -2.98
N ILE A 248 13.41 3.87 -3.46
CA ILE A 248 13.74 2.45 -3.40
C ILE A 248 14.79 2.13 -4.46
N ASP A 249 15.88 1.51 -4.04
CA ASP A 249 16.93 1.04 -4.95
C ASP A 249 16.37 0.05 -5.99
N GLY A 250 16.65 0.31 -7.26
CA GLY A 250 16.12 -0.45 -8.39
C GLY A 250 14.77 0.04 -8.95
N VAL A 251 14.15 1.07 -8.37
CA VAL A 251 12.99 1.76 -8.99
C VAL A 251 13.49 2.90 -9.88
N LEU A 252 13.25 2.80 -11.19
CA LEU A 252 13.64 3.83 -12.15
C LEU A 252 12.58 4.94 -12.24
N ALA A 253 11.31 4.56 -12.19
CA ALA A 253 10.19 5.49 -12.23
C ALA A 253 8.92 4.87 -11.64
N VAL A 254 8.07 5.73 -11.08
CA VAL A 254 6.71 5.38 -10.65
C VAL A 254 5.75 5.81 -11.76
N ASN A 255 5.45 4.90 -12.70
CA ASN A 255 4.62 5.19 -13.87
C ASN A 255 3.15 5.44 -13.49
N ARG A 256 2.67 4.72 -12.47
CA ARG A 256 1.29 4.86 -11.99
C ARG A 256 1.22 4.59 -10.50
N LEU A 257 0.45 5.42 -9.81
CA LEU A 257 0.04 5.22 -8.43
C LEU A 257 -1.44 5.58 -8.34
N ARG A 258 -2.27 4.61 -7.98
CA ARG A 258 -3.68 4.80 -7.64
C ARG A 258 -3.88 4.31 -6.22
N THR A 259 -4.63 5.09 -5.45
CA THR A 259 -4.92 4.78 -4.05
C THR A 259 -6.37 5.08 -3.81
N ARG A 260 -7.08 4.21 -3.10
CA ARG A 260 -8.48 4.40 -2.73
C ARG A 260 -8.73 3.89 -1.33
N ARG A 261 -9.86 4.29 -0.75
CA ARG A 261 -10.33 3.84 0.55
C ARG A 261 -11.64 3.08 0.38
N ALA A 262 -11.85 2.03 1.17
CA ALA A 262 -13.17 1.42 1.33
C ALA A 262 -13.38 1.09 2.82
N GLY A 263 -14.29 1.82 3.47
CA GLY A 263 -14.49 1.73 4.91
C GLY A 263 -13.21 2.08 5.68
N SER A 264 -12.76 1.20 6.56
CA SER A 264 -11.51 1.37 7.31
C SER A 264 -10.25 0.87 6.58
N GLY A 265 -10.38 0.26 5.39
CA GLY A 265 -9.26 -0.28 4.61
C GLY A 265 -8.77 0.64 3.49
N TYR A 266 -7.50 0.48 3.12
CA TYR A 266 -6.87 1.18 2.00
C TYR A 266 -6.47 0.20 0.89
N PHE A 267 -6.49 0.67 -0.34
CA PHE A 267 -6.03 -0.09 -1.50
C PHE A 267 -5.07 0.76 -2.32
N ALA A 268 -4.02 0.16 -2.85
CA ALA A 268 -3.04 0.82 -3.70
C ALA A 268 -2.67 -0.04 -4.91
N ASP A 269 -2.85 0.52 -6.11
CA ASP A 269 -2.35 -0.08 -7.35
C ASP A 269 -1.15 0.75 -7.83
N LEU A 270 0.00 0.10 -8.00
CA LEU A 270 1.20 0.74 -8.52
C LEU A 270 1.75 0.06 -9.77
N THR A 271 2.39 0.88 -10.59
CA THR A 271 3.16 0.42 -11.74
C THR A 271 4.57 1.00 -11.64
N LEU A 272 5.56 0.14 -11.45
CA LEU A 272 6.96 0.51 -11.25
C LEU A 272 7.78 0.14 -12.47
N ALA A 273 8.53 1.10 -12.99
CA ALA A 273 9.58 0.84 -13.97
C ALA A 273 10.84 0.35 -13.24
N MET A 274 11.33 -0.82 -13.62
CA MET A 274 12.52 -1.45 -13.04
C MET A 274 13.51 -1.83 -14.16
N PRO A 275 14.82 -1.91 -13.89
CA PRO A 275 15.80 -2.35 -14.87
C PRO A 275 15.43 -3.72 -15.45
N ARG A 276 15.52 -3.85 -16.77
CA ARG A 276 15.16 -5.09 -17.49
C ARG A 276 16.19 -6.22 -17.38
N ASN A 277 17.30 -5.99 -16.69
CA ASN A 277 18.35 -6.97 -16.40
C ASN A 277 18.31 -7.47 -14.94
N LEU A 278 17.25 -7.16 -14.18
CA LEU A 278 17.07 -7.70 -12.84
C LEU A 278 16.71 -9.19 -12.87
N THR A 279 17.21 -9.92 -11.87
CA THR A 279 16.73 -11.27 -11.59
C THR A 279 15.30 -11.22 -11.05
N PHE A 280 14.56 -12.31 -11.23
CA PHE A 280 13.20 -12.43 -10.72
C PHE A 280 13.14 -12.21 -9.19
N GLN A 281 14.08 -12.82 -8.43
CA GLN A 281 14.20 -12.62 -6.98
C GLN A 281 14.42 -11.15 -6.59
N ARG A 282 15.29 -10.42 -7.32
CA ARG A 282 15.52 -9.00 -7.02
C ARG A 282 14.27 -8.16 -7.32
N SER A 283 13.52 -8.50 -8.37
CA SER A 283 12.25 -7.83 -8.67
C SER A 283 11.22 -8.02 -7.55
N GLU A 284 11.13 -9.22 -6.96
CA GLU A 284 10.28 -9.51 -5.80
C GLU A 284 10.69 -8.68 -4.57
N GLN A 285 11.99 -8.57 -4.29
CA GLN A 285 12.46 -7.73 -3.17
C GLN A 285 12.05 -6.26 -3.34
N ILE A 286 12.10 -5.74 -4.56
CA ILE A 286 11.67 -4.36 -4.87
C ILE A 286 10.16 -4.22 -4.70
N THR A 287 9.36 -5.20 -5.16
CA THR A 287 7.90 -5.15 -4.96
C THR A 287 7.53 -5.22 -3.48
N MET A 288 8.21 -6.04 -2.67
CA MET A 288 8.01 -6.09 -1.21
C MET A 288 8.38 -4.75 -0.56
N ALA A 289 9.53 -4.17 -0.91
CA ALA A 289 9.94 -2.87 -0.39
C ALA A 289 8.96 -1.74 -0.77
N ALA A 290 8.38 -1.82 -1.97
CA ALA A 290 7.34 -0.89 -2.41
C ALA A 290 6.04 -1.05 -1.61
N THR A 291 5.62 -2.29 -1.36
CA THR A 291 4.47 -2.60 -0.49
C THR A 291 4.68 -2.04 0.91
N ASP A 292 5.85 -2.27 1.51
CA ASP A 292 6.19 -1.74 2.84
C ASP A 292 6.22 -0.21 2.86
N ALA A 293 6.71 0.43 1.79
CA ALA A 293 6.71 1.88 1.65
C ALA A 293 5.28 2.47 1.62
N ILE A 294 4.35 1.82 0.90
CA ILE A 294 2.93 2.19 0.93
C ILE A 294 2.34 1.98 2.33
N GLN A 295 2.58 0.83 2.94
CA GLN A 295 1.97 0.46 4.24
C GLN A 295 2.46 1.32 5.41
N ARG A 296 3.63 1.96 5.31
CA ARG A 296 4.09 2.97 6.27
C ARG A 296 3.25 4.25 6.28
N VAL A 297 2.61 4.59 5.16
CA VAL A 297 1.77 5.79 5.01
C VAL A 297 0.28 5.45 5.10
N LEU A 298 -0.11 4.30 4.54
CA LEU A 298 -1.47 3.78 4.55
C LEU A 298 -1.46 2.41 5.26
N PRO A 299 -1.63 2.37 6.59
CA PRO A 299 -1.60 1.13 7.35
C PRO A 299 -2.62 0.11 6.86
N ASP A 300 -2.26 -1.17 6.89
CA ASP A 300 -3.12 -2.28 6.45
C ASP A 300 -3.59 -2.18 4.98
N ALA A 301 -2.91 -1.39 4.13
CA ALA A 301 -3.27 -1.28 2.72
C ALA A 301 -3.06 -2.59 1.95
N ASP A 302 -4.04 -2.96 1.13
CA ASP A 302 -3.94 -4.00 0.12
C ASP A 302 -3.24 -3.42 -1.13
N VAL A 303 -2.09 -3.98 -1.49
CA VAL A 303 -1.16 -3.38 -2.45
C VAL A 303 -0.92 -4.33 -3.62
N VAL A 304 -1.23 -3.86 -4.83
CA VAL A 304 -0.95 -4.57 -6.07
C VAL A 304 0.15 -3.87 -6.84
N VAL A 305 1.24 -4.59 -7.10
CA VAL A 305 2.42 -4.07 -7.81
C VAL A 305 2.55 -4.69 -9.19
N HIS A 306 2.49 -3.85 -10.22
CA HIS A 306 2.83 -4.24 -11.58
C HIS A 306 4.22 -3.72 -11.96
N SER A 307 5.17 -4.63 -12.19
CA SER A 307 6.53 -4.29 -12.63
C SER A 307 6.63 -4.19 -14.15
N VAL A 308 7.26 -3.13 -14.65
CA VAL A 308 7.52 -2.92 -16.08
C VAL A 308 9.03 -2.90 -16.33
N PRO A 309 9.59 -3.91 -17.02
CA PRO A 309 10.99 -3.90 -17.43
C PRO A 309 11.27 -2.70 -18.33
N THR A 310 12.23 -1.87 -17.95
CA THR A 310 12.52 -0.58 -18.61
C THR A 310 14.02 -0.46 -18.84
N ALA A 311 14.38 0.04 -20.03
CA ALA A 311 15.77 0.32 -20.35
C ALA A 311 16.27 1.52 -19.54
N THR A 312 17.43 1.38 -18.89
CA THR A 312 18.06 2.52 -18.19
C THR A 312 18.84 3.38 -19.19
N ILE A 313 18.95 4.69 -18.90
CA ILE A 313 19.76 5.61 -19.73
C ILE A 313 21.24 5.20 -19.75
N ALA A 314 21.70 4.53 -18.69
CA ALA A 314 23.09 4.10 -18.50
C ALA A 314 23.34 2.64 -18.95
N GLU A 315 22.41 2.00 -19.67
CA GLU A 315 22.61 0.62 -20.12
C GLU A 315 23.83 0.49 -21.03
N SER A 316 24.76 -0.36 -20.63
CA SER A 316 25.89 -0.73 -21.48
C SER A 316 25.43 -1.64 -22.63
N VAL A 317 26.28 -1.81 -23.65
CA VAL A 317 26.05 -2.80 -24.72
C VAL A 317 25.86 -4.21 -24.12
N HIS A 318 26.64 -4.55 -23.09
CA HIS A 318 26.52 -5.82 -22.36
C HIS A 318 25.13 -5.98 -21.72
N ASP A 319 24.60 -4.94 -21.07
CA ASP A 319 23.27 -4.98 -20.44
C ASP A 319 22.16 -5.15 -21.47
N ARG A 320 22.29 -4.50 -22.63
CA ARG A 320 21.33 -4.62 -23.72
C ARG A 320 21.33 -6.04 -24.32
N ILE A 321 22.50 -6.64 -24.51
CA ILE A 321 22.63 -8.04 -24.96
C ILE A 321 21.97 -8.99 -23.94
N ARG A 322 22.28 -8.84 -22.66
CA ARG A 322 21.65 -9.64 -21.58
C ARG A 322 20.14 -9.45 -21.52
N ALA A 323 19.65 -8.23 -21.65
CA ALA A 323 18.22 -7.94 -21.65
C ALA A 323 17.48 -8.62 -22.82
N VAL A 324 18.09 -8.69 -24.01
CA VAL A 324 17.53 -9.42 -25.15
C VAL A 324 17.48 -10.94 -24.87
N ALA A 325 18.53 -11.50 -24.28
CA ALA A 325 18.57 -12.92 -23.89
C ALA A 325 17.53 -13.24 -22.80
N PHE A 326 17.46 -12.45 -21.74
CA PHE A 326 16.48 -12.64 -20.66
C PHE A 326 15.03 -12.51 -21.14
N ARG A 327 14.75 -11.61 -22.09
CA ARG A 327 13.42 -11.52 -22.72
C ARG A 327 13.00 -12.81 -23.43
N ALA A 328 13.96 -13.60 -23.92
CA ALA A 328 13.75 -14.90 -24.52
C ALA A 328 13.87 -16.06 -23.52
N ASN A 329 14.01 -15.77 -22.22
CA ASN A 329 14.29 -16.75 -21.16
C ASN A 329 15.54 -17.61 -21.45
N LEU A 330 16.59 -16.97 -21.97
CA LEU A 330 17.87 -17.59 -22.25
C LEU A 330 18.92 -17.12 -21.25
N SER A 331 19.74 -18.06 -20.77
CA SER A 331 20.90 -17.77 -19.93
C SER A 331 22.13 -17.60 -20.82
N ILE A 332 22.80 -16.45 -20.66
CA ILE A 332 24.05 -16.17 -21.35
C ILE A 332 25.10 -15.75 -20.34
N HIS A 333 26.34 -16.12 -20.60
CA HIS A 333 27.50 -15.71 -19.83
C HIS A 333 28.67 -15.36 -20.76
N ASP A 334 29.76 -14.87 -20.17
CA ASP A 334 31.00 -14.47 -20.87
C ASP A 334 30.78 -13.58 -22.12
N VAL A 335 29.92 -12.56 -21.97
CA VAL A 335 29.66 -11.59 -23.05
C VAL A 335 30.86 -10.66 -23.19
N SER A 336 31.54 -10.74 -24.33
CA SER A 336 32.66 -9.89 -24.73
C SER A 336 32.24 -8.99 -25.89
N VAL A 337 32.57 -7.71 -25.82
CA VAL A 337 32.27 -6.73 -26.87
C VAL A 337 33.56 -6.02 -27.26
N GLN A 338 33.94 -6.14 -28.53
CA GLN A 338 35.12 -5.50 -29.11
C GLN A 338 34.70 -4.52 -30.22
N GLN A 339 35.46 -3.43 -30.40
CA GLN A 339 35.21 -2.45 -31.46
C GLN A 339 36.39 -2.41 -32.43
N TYR A 340 36.12 -2.68 -33.71
CA TYR A 340 37.07 -2.56 -34.82
C TYR A 340 36.45 -1.71 -35.92
N ASP A 341 37.20 -0.74 -36.45
CA ASP A 341 36.73 0.13 -37.56
C ASP A 341 35.31 0.71 -37.38
N ASN A 342 35.00 1.11 -36.15
CA ASN A 342 33.70 1.66 -35.74
C ASN A 342 32.52 0.66 -35.80
N ALA A 343 32.80 -0.63 -35.91
CA ALA A 343 31.83 -1.73 -35.82
C ALA A 343 32.02 -2.54 -34.53
N LEU A 344 30.92 -3.00 -33.94
CA LEU A 344 30.95 -3.86 -32.76
C LEU A 344 30.96 -5.33 -33.16
N HIS A 345 31.81 -6.09 -32.49
CA HIS A 345 31.92 -7.54 -32.60
C HIS A 345 31.65 -8.13 -31.23
N VAL A 346 30.73 -9.09 -31.16
CA VAL A 346 30.26 -9.67 -29.90
C VAL A 346 30.55 -11.16 -29.87
N ASP A 347 31.19 -11.62 -28.80
CA ASP A 347 31.32 -13.04 -28.48
C ASP A 347 30.51 -13.30 -27.21
N LEU A 348 29.76 -14.41 -27.15
CA LEU A 348 29.00 -14.79 -25.97
C LEU A 348 28.82 -16.30 -25.86
N HIS A 349 28.61 -16.79 -24.64
CA HIS A 349 28.20 -18.16 -24.39
C HIS A 349 26.69 -18.21 -24.12
N LEU A 350 26.01 -19.15 -24.77
CA LEU A 350 24.60 -19.45 -24.56
C LEU A 350 24.47 -20.84 -23.95
N GLU A 351 23.82 -20.91 -22.80
CA GLU A 351 23.48 -22.17 -22.15
C GLU A 351 22.19 -22.73 -22.76
N VAL A 352 22.24 -24.01 -23.15
CA VAL A 352 21.07 -24.78 -23.60
C VAL A 352 21.04 -26.15 -22.92
N ASP A 353 19.88 -26.79 -22.97
CA ASP A 353 19.69 -28.15 -22.46
C ASP A 353 20.60 -29.16 -23.19
N GLU A 354 21.28 -30.02 -22.44
CA GLU A 354 22.22 -31.03 -22.97
C GLU A 354 21.56 -32.06 -23.91
N THR A 355 20.25 -32.29 -23.76
CA THR A 355 19.48 -33.22 -24.59
C THR A 355 18.97 -32.58 -25.88
N LEU A 356 19.15 -31.26 -26.03
CA LEU A 356 18.64 -30.50 -27.17
C LEU A 356 19.39 -30.87 -28.46
N PRO A 357 18.69 -31.24 -29.55
CA PRO A 357 19.34 -31.50 -30.83
C PRO A 357 20.09 -30.26 -31.32
N LEU A 358 21.30 -30.45 -31.87
CA LEU A 358 22.15 -29.35 -32.35
C LEU A 358 21.41 -28.38 -33.30
N ARG A 359 20.54 -28.90 -34.17
CA ARG A 359 19.73 -28.06 -35.07
C ARG A 359 18.80 -27.13 -34.29
N ALA A 360 18.14 -27.63 -33.25
CA ALA A 360 17.25 -26.83 -32.42
C ALA A 360 18.03 -25.79 -31.60
N ALA A 361 19.20 -26.16 -31.07
CA ALA A 361 20.11 -25.23 -30.41
C ALA A 361 20.54 -24.10 -31.37
N HIS A 362 20.90 -24.46 -32.60
CA HIS A 362 21.27 -23.50 -33.63
C HIS A 362 20.13 -22.56 -34.04
N ASP A 363 18.89 -23.06 -34.09
CA ASP A 363 17.70 -22.22 -34.35
C ASP A 363 17.47 -21.20 -33.21
N ILE A 364 17.75 -21.58 -31.95
CA ILE A 364 17.69 -20.65 -30.80
C ILE A 364 18.75 -19.56 -30.95
N VAL A 365 20.00 -19.94 -31.22
CA VAL A 365 21.11 -19.00 -31.46
C VAL A 365 20.78 -18.02 -32.57
N THR A 366 20.33 -18.52 -33.72
CA THR A 366 20.00 -17.69 -34.89
C THR A 366 18.96 -16.63 -34.56
N ARG A 367 17.93 -16.99 -33.77
CA ARG A 367 16.92 -16.03 -33.30
C ARG A 367 17.50 -15.03 -32.31
N LEU A 368 18.30 -15.50 -31.35
CA LEU A 368 18.94 -14.63 -30.35
C LEU A 368 19.83 -13.59 -31.03
N GLU A 369 20.70 -14.00 -31.95
CA GLU A 369 21.57 -13.10 -32.70
C GLU A 369 20.78 -12.08 -33.52
N SER A 370 19.71 -12.52 -34.19
CA SER A 370 18.83 -11.64 -34.96
C SER A 370 18.19 -10.57 -34.06
N ASN A 371 17.73 -10.97 -32.87
CA ASN A 371 17.15 -10.05 -31.89
C ASN A 371 18.20 -9.08 -31.32
N ILE A 372 19.43 -9.53 -31.08
CA ILE A 372 20.53 -8.68 -30.61
C ILE A 372 20.88 -7.63 -31.68
N ARG A 373 21.02 -8.04 -32.95
CA ARG A 373 21.29 -7.11 -34.07
C ARG A 373 20.15 -6.10 -34.28
N ALA A 374 18.90 -6.53 -34.10
CA ALA A 374 17.74 -5.65 -34.19
C ALA A 374 17.72 -4.60 -33.07
N GLU A 375 18.10 -4.98 -31.86
CA GLU A 375 18.20 -4.05 -30.71
C GLU A 375 19.41 -3.12 -30.87
N ILE A 376 20.56 -3.62 -31.34
CA ILE A 376 21.84 -2.91 -31.39
C ILE A 376 22.40 -2.96 -32.83
N PRO A 377 21.96 -2.04 -33.72
CA PRO A 377 22.35 -2.06 -35.13
C PRO A 377 23.84 -1.82 -35.40
N GLN A 378 24.61 -1.36 -34.40
CA GLN A 378 26.06 -1.16 -34.53
C GLN A 378 26.88 -2.46 -34.52
N ILE A 379 26.24 -3.61 -34.20
CA ILE A 379 26.91 -4.91 -34.16
C ILE A 379 27.03 -5.48 -35.57
N ALA A 380 28.27 -5.64 -36.04
CA ALA A 380 28.59 -6.22 -37.34
C ALA A 380 28.64 -7.76 -37.30
N SER A 381 29.18 -8.36 -36.23
CA SER A 381 29.20 -9.82 -36.08
C SER A 381 28.89 -10.25 -34.65
N ILE A 382 28.31 -11.44 -34.54
CA ILE A 382 28.07 -12.12 -33.27
C ILE A 382 28.59 -13.55 -33.42
N LEU A 383 29.39 -14.01 -32.47
CA LEU A 383 29.79 -15.40 -32.34
C LEU A 383 29.18 -15.95 -31.05
N THR A 384 28.38 -17.01 -31.18
CA THR A 384 27.73 -17.65 -30.04
C THR A 384 28.34 -19.03 -29.82
N HIS A 385 28.93 -19.25 -28.65
CA HIS A 385 29.34 -20.58 -28.20
C HIS A 385 28.14 -21.26 -27.52
N ILE A 386 27.77 -22.46 -27.97
CA ILE A 386 26.67 -23.23 -27.39
C ILE A 386 27.23 -24.13 -26.31
N GLU A 387 26.87 -23.85 -25.07
CA GLU A 387 27.24 -24.66 -23.93
C GLU A 387 26.05 -25.48 -23.44
N SER A 388 26.35 -26.65 -22.88
CA SER A 388 25.35 -27.50 -22.26
C SER A 388 25.52 -27.44 -20.75
N GLU A 389 24.41 -27.27 -20.03
CA GLU A 389 24.41 -27.33 -18.57
C GLU A 389 24.17 -28.80 -18.15
N PRO A 390 25.15 -29.51 -17.58
CA PRO A 390 24.95 -30.88 -17.14
C PRO A 390 24.02 -30.90 -15.93
N ALA A 391 22.86 -31.55 -16.04
CA ALA A 391 21.83 -31.55 -15.00
C ALA A 391 22.15 -32.47 -13.80
N THR A 392 23.37 -33.00 -13.69
CA THR A 392 23.70 -34.08 -12.76
C THR A 392 24.77 -33.66 -11.76
N ILE A 393 24.54 -33.94 -10.47
CA ILE A 393 25.57 -33.83 -9.43
C ILE A 393 26.67 -34.86 -9.74
N GLU A 394 27.83 -34.39 -10.21
CA GLU A 394 29.01 -35.23 -10.36
C GLU A 394 29.46 -35.72 -8.97
N ARG A 395 29.56 -37.04 -8.79
CA ARG A 395 30.09 -37.65 -7.57
C ARG A 395 31.55 -38.02 -7.82
N PRO A 396 32.54 -37.27 -7.29
CA PRO A 396 33.94 -37.58 -7.54
C PRO A 396 34.27 -38.99 -7.04
N ALA A 397 35.08 -39.73 -7.80
CA ALA A 397 35.41 -41.11 -7.49
C ALA A 397 36.30 -41.24 -6.24
N ALA A 398 37.15 -40.23 -5.99
CA ALA A 398 37.93 -40.07 -4.75
C ALA A 398 38.45 -38.64 -4.60
N LEU A 399 38.52 -38.16 -3.36
CA LEU A 399 39.40 -37.06 -2.94
C LEU A 399 40.78 -37.68 -2.65
N GLU A 400 41.72 -37.54 -3.57
CA GLU A 400 43.09 -38.01 -3.37
C GLU A 400 43.99 -36.84 -2.95
N ARG A 401 44.77 -37.02 -1.87
CA ARG A 401 45.91 -36.13 -1.57
C ARG A 401 47.07 -36.48 -2.49
N ASP A 402 47.04 -35.97 -3.72
CA ASP A 402 48.16 -36.08 -4.64
C ASP A 402 49.25 -35.07 -4.25
N ARG A 403 50.15 -35.50 -3.34
CA ARG A 403 51.24 -34.65 -2.83
C ARG A 403 52.14 -34.12 -3.93
N HIS A 404 52.24 -34.81 -5.06
CA HIS A 404 53.06 -34.37 -6.18
C HIS A 404 52.46 -33.11 -6.82
N LEU A 405 51.18 -33.17 -7.17
CA LEU A 405 50.45 -32.04 -7.74
C LEU A 405 50.35 -30.86 -6.75
N GLU A 406 50.15 -31.12 -5.46
CA GLU A 406 50.17 -30.06 -4.43
C GLU A 406 51.52 -29.33 -4.36
N GLN A 407 52.63 -30.07 -4.39
CA GLN A 407 53.97 -29.50 -4.37
C GLN A 407 54.27 -28.73 -5.66
N LEU A 408 53.84 -29.27 -6.80
CA LEU A 408 54.00 -28.64 -8.10
C LEU A 408 53.23 -27.31 -8.15
N LEU A 409 51.98 -27.30 -7.70
CA LEU A 409 51.17 -26.09 -7.64
C LEU A 409 51.84 -24.99 -6.82
N ARG A 410 52.35 -25.34 -5.62
CA ARG A 410 53.09 -24.40 -4.75
C ARG A 410 54.40 -23.92 -5.37
N LYS A 411 55.08 -24.76 -6.13
CA LYS A 411 56.32 -24.39 -6.82
C LYS A 411 56.04 -23.42 -7.97
N VAL A 412 55.00 -23.68 -8.76
CA VAL A 412 54.60 -22.80 -9.86
C VAL A 412 54.11 -21.45 -9.32
N SER A 413 53.37 -21.43 -8.20
CA SER A 413 52.88 -20.18 -7.62
C SER A 413 54.01 -19.25 -7.13
N GLN A 414 55.14 -19.79 -6.67
CA GLN A 414 56.33 -19.01 -6.32
C GLN A 414 56.95 -18.22 -7.48
N ASN A 415 56.63 -18.56 -8.73
CA ASN A 415 57.08 -17.80 -9.90
C ASN A 415 56.29 -16.50 -10.11
N PHE A 416 55.19 -16.30 -9.37
CA PHE A 416 54.32 -15.13 -9.46
C PHE A 416 54.47 -14.29 -8.19
N PRO A 417 55.24 -13.19 -8.21
CA PRO A 417 55.54 -12.42 -7.00
C PRO A 417 54.31 -11.75 -6.36
N GLU A 418 53.23 -11.57 -7.13
CA GLU A 418 51.97 -11.04 -6.62
C GLU A 418 51.14 -12.07 -5.84
N ILE A 419 51.43 -13.37 -5.95
CA ILE A 419 50.77 -14.42 -5.15
C ILE A 419 51.51 -14.54 -3.82
N LEU A 420 50.85 -14.08 -2.74
CA LEU A 420 51.44 -14.06 -1.40
C LEU A 420 51.41 -15.44 -0.74
N ASP A 421 50.34 -16.20 -0.96
CA ASP A 421 50.16 -17.54 -0.43
C ASP A 421 49.24 -18.37 -1.34
N THR A 422 49.40 -19.69 -1.28
CA THR A 422 48.52 -20.67 -1.95
C THR A 422 48.14 -21.75 -0.96
N HIS A 423 46.84 -21.94 -0.72
CA HIS A 423 46.35 -22.87 0.30
C HIS A 423 45.01 -23.52 -0.07
N ASP A 424 44.50 -24.36 0.83
CA ASP A 424 43.27 -25.15 0.66
C ASP A 424 43.19 -25.91 -0.67
N ILE A 425 44.29 -26.59 -1.00
CA ILE A 425 44.42 -27.32 -2.25
C ILE A 425 43.62 -28.62 -2.15
N THR A 426 42.66 -28.77 -3.06
CA THR A 426 41.83 -29.97 -3.19
C THR A 426 42.01 -30.55 -4.59
N ILE A 427 42.20 -31.88 -4.65
CA ILE A 427 42.38 -32.59 -5.92
C ILE A 427 41.32 -33.67 -6.01
N THR A 428 40.54 -33.62 -7.09
CA THR A 428 39.47 -34.56 -7.39
C THR A 428 39.76 -35.24 -8.72
N LYS A 429 39.69 -36.58 -8.72
CA LYS A 429 39.80 -37.38 -9.95
C LYS A 429 38.45 -38.02 -10.27
N HIS A 430 38.01 -37.89 -11.51
CA HIS A 430 36.80 -38.54 -12.00
C HIS A 430 37.02 -39.09 -13.41
N HIS A 431 36.91 -40.41 -13.56
CA HIS A 431 37.29 -41.15 -14.78
C HIS A 431 38.68 -40.78 -15.28
N ASP A 432 38.75 -39.96 -16.34
CA ASP A 432 39.97 -39.52 -17.03
C ASP A 432 40.20 -37.99 -16.88
N ARG A 433 39.52 -37.36 -15.92
CA ARG A 433 39.62 -35.92 -15.64
C ARG A 433 40.15 -35.69 -14.23
N THR A 434 41.29 -35.02 -14.14
CA THR A 434 41.85 -34.53 -12.87
C THR A 434 41.50 -33.05 -12.74
N GLN A 435 40.87 -32.69 -11.62
CA GLN A 435 40.55 -31.31 -11.28
C GLN A 435 41.31 -30.92 -10.03
N VAL A 436 41.89 -29.72 -10.04
CA VAL A 436 42.56 -29.12 -8.88
C VAL A 436 41.81 -27.85 -8.52
N SER A 437 41.62 -27.59 -7.24
CA SER A 437 41.14 -26.29 -6.75
C SER A 437 42.04 -25.78 -5.65
N CYS A 438 42.28 -24.47 -5.59
CA CYS A 438 43.10 -23.84 -4.55
C CYS A 438 42.66 -22.41 -4.29
N HIS A 439 43.00 -21.89 -3.12
CA HIS A 439 42.90 -20.49 -2.79
C HIS A 439 44.26 -19.81 -2.99
N CYS A 440 44.26 -18.61 -3.56
CA CYS A 440 45.46 -17.80 -3.75
C CYS A 440 45.26 -16.44 -3.09
N THR A 441 46.15 -16.07 -2.17
CA THR A 441 46.12 -14.76 -1.53
C THR A 441 46.86 -13.74 -2.38
N LEU A 442 46.20 -12.60 -2.67
CA LEU A 442 46.78 -11.47 -3.40
C LEU A 442 46.63 -10.16 -2.60
N PRO A 443 47.47 -9.14 -2.84
CA PRO A 443 47.34 -7.83 -2.21
C PRO A 443 45.97 -7.18 -2.39
N ASP A 444 45.43 -6.56 -1.33
CA ASP A 444 44.06 -6.01 -1.28
C ASP A 444 43.78 -4.92 -2.33
N GLU A 445 44.80 -4.14 -2.67
CA GLU A 445 44.69 -2.97 -3.57
C GLU A 445 44.84 -3.34 -5.05
N LEU A 446 45.01 -4.62 -5.39
CA LEU A 446 45.11 -5.04 -6.78
C LEU A 446 43.75 -4.89 -7.49
N PRO A 447 43.70 -4.21 -8.64
CA PRO A 447 42.47 -4.14 -9.42
C PRO A 447 42.10 -5.54 -9.94
N MET A 448 40.80 -5.87 -9.94
CA MET A 448 40.29 -7.19 -10.35
C MET A 448 40.75 -7.61 -11.76
N SER A 449 40.96 -6.66 -12.68
CA SER A 449 41.53 -6.96 -13.99
C SER A 449 42.94 -7.57 -13.89
N ARG A 450 43.79 -7.01 -13.02
CA ARG A 450 45.14 -7.52 -12.79
C ARG A 450 45.14 -8.83 -12.02
N VAL A 451 44.24 -8.98 -11.04
CA VAL A 451 44.03 -10.27 -10.34
C VAL A 451 43.71 -11.37 -11.35
N HIS A 452 42.80 -11.10 -12.30
CA HIS A 452 42.43 -12.05 -13.33
C HIS A 452 43.61 -12.39 -14.27
N GLU A 453 44.40 -11.40 -14.70
CA GLU A 453 45.63 -11.65 -15.49
C GLU A 453 46.61 -12.59 -14.79
N ILE A 454 46.86 -12.36 -13.48
CA ILE A 454 47.79 -13.18 -12.68
C ILE A 454 47.27 -14.60 -12.54
N ILE A 455 45.99 -14.77 -12.20
CA ILE A 455 45.34 -16.08 -12.05
C ILE A 455 45.38 -16.87 -13.35
N THR A 456 45.03 -16.24 -14.47
CA THR A 456 45.05 -16.90 -15.78
C THR A 456 46.46 -17.29 -16.20
N ALA A 457 47.46 -16.43 -15.95
CA ALA A 457 48.86 -16.75 -16.21
C ALA A 457 49.36 -17.91 -15.33
N PHE A 458 48.99 -17.91 -14.05
CA PHE A 458 49.31 -18.98 -13.10
C PHE A 458 48.66 -20.31 -13.51
N GLU A 459 47.38 -20.30 -13.87
CA GLU A 459 46.66 -21.47 -14.36
C GLU A 459 47.34 -22.06 -15.61
N ASN A 460 47.68 -21.23 -16.58
CA ASN A 460 48.35 -21.66 -17.80
C ASN A 460 49.75 -22.25 -17.51
N ALA A 461 50.52 -21.62 -16.62
CA ALA A 461 51.84 -22.13 -16.22
C ALA A 461 51.72 -23.49 -15.52
N PHE A 462 50.73 -23.66 -14.65
CA PHE A 462 50.50 -24.94 -13.97
C PHE A 462 50.06 -26.04 -14.94
N LYS A 463 49.14 -25.75 -15.86
CA LYS A 463 48.69 -26.71 -16.89
C LYS A 463 49.82 -27.16 -17.83
N LEU A 464 50.84 -26.33 -18.05
CA LEU A 464 52.03 -26.71 -18.81
C LEU A 464 52.90 -27.73 -18.06
N GLU A 465 53.03 -27.60 -16.73
CA GLU A 465 53.81 -28.54 -15.91
C GLU A 465 53.03 -29.80 -15.50
N ALA A 466 51.69 -29.74 -15.44
CA ALA A 466 50.79 -30.86 -15.13
C ALA A 466 49.68 -31.02 -16.21
N PRO A 467 50.02 -31.52 -17.40
CA PRO A 467 49.05 -31.70 -18.49
C PRO A 467 47.94 -32.72 -18.17
N GLU A 468 48.11 -33.57 -17.16
CA GLU A 468 47.06 -34.46 -16.65
C GLU A 468 45.91 -33.75 -15.93
N VAL A 469 46.08 -32.47 -15.56
CA VAL A 469 45.05 -31.66 -14.92
C VAL A 469 44.16 -31.01 -15.98
N THR A 470 42.90 -31.46 -16.03
CA THR A 470 41.91 -30.97 -17.00
C THR A 470 41.38 -29.58 -16.66
N ARG A 471 41.20 -29.28 -15.37
CA ARG A 471 40.71 -27.97 -14.87
C ARG A 471 41.40 -27.60 -13.57
N LEU A 472 41.81 -26.33 -13.45
CA LEU A 472 42.29 -25.73 -12.21
C LEU A 472 41.33 -24.61 -11.83
N PHE A 473 40.78 -24.64 -10.61
CA PHE A 473 39.94 -23.59 -10.06
C PHE A 473 40.72 -22.79 -9.02
N ILE A 474 40.92 -21.50 -9.27
CA ILE A 474 41.64 -20.62 -8.36
C ILE A 474 40.66 -19.63 -7.77
N HIS A 475 40.56 -19.61 -6.44
CA HIS A 475 39.82 -18.62 -5.70
C HIS A 475 40.79 -17.53 -5.21
N PRO A 476 40.77 -16.30 -5.78
CA PRO A 476 41.52 -15.18 -5.23
C PRO A 476 40.94 -14.75 -3.89
N GLU A 477 41.80 -14.56 -2.90
CA GLU A 477 41.46 -13.99 -1.60
C GLU A 477 42.30 -12.72 -1.34
N PRO A 478 41.71 -11.68 -0.74
CA PRO A 478 42.47 -10.52 -0.29
C PRO A 478 43.39 -10.90 0.87
N ALA A 479 44.53 -10.21 0.99
CA ALA A 479 45.50 -10.39 2.06
C ALA A 479 44.88 -10.16 3.45
N THR A 480 43.90 -9.26 3.57
CA THR A 480 43.17 -9.04 4.84
C THR A 480 42.41 -10.26 5.35
N ASP A 481 41.94 -11.13 4.46
CA ASP A 481 41.16 -12.30 4.84
C ASP A 481 42.05 -13.52 5.13
N ASN A 482 43.33 -13.45 4.75
CA ASN A 482 44.28 -14.49 5.08
C ASN A 482 44.69 -14.42 6.56
N LYS A 483 44.05 -15.26 7.38
CA LYS A 483 44.34 -15.40 8.82
C LYS A 483 45.37 -16.51 9.13
N ARG A 484 46.13 -16.97 8.14
CA ARG A 484 47.03 -18.13 8.27
C ARG A 484 48.49 -17.76 8.51
#